data_AF-A0A817JEX4-F1
#
_entry.id   AF-A0A817JEX4-F1
#
_cell.length_a   1.000
_cell.length_b   1.000
_cell.length_c   1.000
_cell.angle_alpha   90.00
_cell.angle_beta   90.00
_cell.angle_gamma   90.00
#
_symmetry.space_group_name_H-M   'P 1'
#
loop_
_entity.id
_entity.type
_entity.pdbx_description
1 polymer ?
#
loop_
_entity_poly.entity_id
_entity_poly.type
_entity_poly.pdbx_seq_one_letter_code
_entity_poly.pdbx_strand_id
1 'polypeptide(L)'
;MNEEEFERHEMTRPILASQVDDEHLDERTNRDSTMVNHGKQMNESMYEDFKANDEEANRTKKKVFQECDKDKQERRVLLYVLLFMGFGILYFTAMFLQSFFFAYSGETLTRRIRAKIFRTILRQEIAFFDDPNNSTGALCTRLANEASAVQGATGVYMGIMFQNIAALGTAIIIGFVFSWQLTAPDYGKATDAGEKIMELFARNSLIDNGSSDGDEVWTTRIQSCSFRLSN
;
A
#
# COMPACT_ATOMS: atom_id res chain seq x y z
N MET A 1 -69.78 -81.32 9.35
CA MET A 1 -68.45 -80.82 8.94
C MET A 1 -67.50 -81.92 9.30
N ASN A 2 -66.94 -82.58 8.30
CA ASN A 2 -66.31 -83.88 8.46
C ASN A 2 -64.92 -83.67 9.06
N GLU A 3 -64.51 -84.54 10.00
CA GLU A 3 -63.29 -84.42 10.79
C GLU A 3 -62.02 -84.32 9.91
N GLU A 4 -62.05 -84.93 8.72
CA GLU A 4 -61.00 -84.83 7.69
C GLU A 4 -60.82 -83.43 7.07
N GLU A 5 -61.85 -82.60 7.09
CA GLU A 5 -61.82 -81.22 6.58
C GLU A 5 -61.24 -80.26 7.64
N PHE A 6 -61.42 -80.59 8.91
CA PHE A 6 -60.88 -79.84 10.05
C PHE A 6 -59.37 -80.03 10.19
N GLU A 7 -58.86 -81.26 10.07
CA GLU A 7 -57.41 -81.51 10.11
C GLU A 7 -56.65 -80.91 8.92
N ARG A 8 -57.25 -80.90 7.71
CA ARG A 8 -56.66 -80.17 6.57
C ARG A 8 -56.58 -78.68 6.83
N HIS A 9 -57.56 -78.09 7.51
CA HIS A 9 -57.54 -76.67 7.86
C HIS A 9 -56.53 -76.32 8.95
N GLU A 10 -56.22 -77.22 9.89
CA GLU A 10 -55.18 -77.01 10.90
C GLU A 10 -53.76 -77.23 10.35
N MET A 11 -53.56 -78.19 9.45
CA MET A 11 -52.24 -78.46 8.84
C MET A 11 -51.80 -77.34 7.87
N THR A 12 -52.74 -76.62 7.26
CA THR A 12 -52.44 -75.54 6.30
C THR A 12 -52.17 -74.19 6.98
N ARG A 13 -52.66 -73.98 8.22
CA ARG A 13 -52.44 -72.75 9.00
C ARG A 13 -50.97 -72.41 9.26
N PRO A 14 -50.08 -73.36 9.67
CA PRO A 14 -48.67 -73.03 9.88
C PRO A 14 -47.95 -72.69 8.58
N ILE A 15 -48.33 -73.32 7.45
CA ILE A 15 -47.71 -73.07 6.14
C ILE A 15 -48.08 -71.66 5.63
N LEU A 16 -49.36 -71.30 5.70
CA LEU A 16 -49.82 -69.95 5.34
C LEU A 16 -49.23 -68.87 6.25
N ALA A 17 -49.10 -69.12 7.56
CA ALA A 17 -48.43 -68.19 8.46
C ALA A 17 -46.96 -67.97 8.06
N SER A 18 -46.21 -69.05 7.77
CA SER A 18 -44.82 -68.93 7.33
C SER A 18 -44.65 -68.21 5.98
N GLN A 19 -45.54 -68.47 5.01
CA GLN A 19 -45.49 -67.79 3.71
C GLN A 19 -45.86 -66.31 3.81
N VAL A 20 -46.81 -65.96 4.68
CA VAL A 20 -47.19 -64.57 4.94
C VAL A 20 -46.06 -63.82 5.65
N ASP A 21 -45.35 -64.47 6.58
CA ASP A 21 -44.20 -63.87 7.26
C ASP A 21 -43.02 -63.64 6.29
N ASP A 22 -42.73 -64.58 5.39
CA ASP A 22 -41.68 -64.45 4.37
C ASP A 22 -42.01 -63.35 3.34
N GLU A 23 -43.25 -63.28 2.85
CA GLU A 23 -43.69 -62.23 1.92
C GLU A 23 -43.62 -60.84 2.58
N HIS A 24 -43.92 -60.75 3.88
CA HIS A 24 -43.84 -59.50 4.62
C HIS A 24 -42.39 -59.05 4.91
N LEU A 25 -41.45 -60.00 5.05
CA LEU A 25 -40.01 -59.73 5.19
C LEU A 25 -39.39 -59.27 3.86
N ASP A 26 -39.79 -59.86 2.74
CA ASP A 26 -39.35 -59.42 1.41
C ASP A 26 -39.87 -58.02 1.07
N GLU A 27 -41.13 -57.73 1.43
CA GLU A 27 -41.73 -56.41 1.22
C GLU A 27 -41.07 -55.33 2.10
N ARG A 28 -40.67 -55.67 3.34
CA ARG A 28 -39.88 -54.78 4.21
C ARG A 28 -38.48 -54.54 3.64
N THR A 29 -37.80 -55.58 3.16
CA THR A 29 -36.45 -55.46 2.59
C THR A 29 -36.44 -54.65 1.29
N ASN A 30 -37.48 -54.79 0.46
CA ASN A 30 -37.67 -53.98 -0.74
C ASN A 30 -37.95 -52.51 -0.37
N ARG A 31 -38.83 -52.26 0.62
CA ARG A 31 -39.07 -50.90 1.14
C ARG A 31 -37.78 -50.27 1.68
N ASP A 32 -36.97 -50.98 2.47
CA ASP A 32 -35.71 -50.45 2.99
C ASP A 32 -34.70 -50.16 1.85
N SER A 33 -34.62 -51.03 0.85
CA SER A 33 -33.76 -50.82 -0.33
C SER A 33 -34.19 -49.61 -1.16
N THR A 34 -35.50 -49.40 -1.34
CA THR A 34 -36.04 -48.22 -2.03
C THR A 34 -35.77 -46.94 -1.25
N MET A 35 -35.90 -46.95 0.08
CA MET A 35 -35.61 -45.80 0.95
C MET A 35 -34.12 -45.41 0.92
N VAL A 36 -33.21 -46.39 0.96
CA VAL A 36 -31.76 -46.14 0.87
C VAL A 36 -31.37 -45.60 -0.51
N ASN A 37 -31.92 -46.16 -1.59
CA ASN A 37 -31.67 -45.66 -2.94
C ASN A 37 -32.22 -44.24 -3.13
N HIS A 38 -33.37 -43.92 -2.54
CA HIS A 38 -33.94 -42.59 -2.59
C HIS A 38 -33.09 -41.58 -1.82
N GLY A 39 -32.60 -41.94 -0.62
CA GLY A 39 -31.65 -41.10 0.13
C GLY A 39 -30.33 -40.86 -0.61
N LYS A 40 -29.85 -41.87 -1.37
CA LYS A 40 -28.67 -41.72 -2.24
C LYS A 40 -28.95 -40.78 -3.42
N GLN A 41 -30.10 -40.91 -4.09
CA GLN A 41 -30.46 -39.99 -5.17
C GLN A 41 -30.65 -38.55 -4.67
N MET A 42 -31.21 -38.36 -3.48
CA MET A 42 -31.37 -37.04 -2.89
C MET A 42 -30.03 -36.37 -2.56
N ASN A 43 -29.05 -37.12 -2.05
CA ASN A 43 -27.73 -36.55 -1.76
C ASN A 43 -26.96 -36.18 -3.03
N GLU A 44 -27.12 -36.96 -4.10
CA GLU A 44 -26.45 -36.75 -5.38
C GLU A 44 -27.08 -35.57 -6.13
N SER A 45 -28.43 -35.46 -6.10
CA SER A 45 -29.15 -34.27 -6.58
C SER A 45 -28.74 -33.00 -5.84
N MET A 46 -28.69 -33.06 -4.50
CA MET A 46 -28.32 -31.90 -3.68
C MET A 46 -26.88 -31.45 -3.94
N TYR A 47 -25.96 -32.39 -4.19
CA TYR A 47 -24.58 -32.08 -4.53
C TYR A 47 -24.45 -31.41 -5.91
N GLU A 48 -25.19 -31.90 -6.91
CA GLU A 48 -25.20 -31.28 -8.24
C GLU A 48 -25.82 -29.88 -8.23
N ASP A 49 -26.88 -29.65 -7.45
CA ASP A 49 -27.47 -28.31 -7.27
C ASP A 49 -26.49 -27.34 -6.62
N PHE A 50 -25.75 -27.79 -5.60
CA PHE A 50 -24.74 -26.97 -4.92
C PHE A 50 -23.59 -26.59 -5.87
N LYS A 51 -23.15 -27.55 -6.70
CA LYS A 51 -22.10 -27.33 -7.70
C LYS A 51 -22.55 -26.40 -8.83
N ALA A 52 -23.79 -26.53 -9.30
CA ALA A 52 -24.37 -25.65 -10.31
C ALA A 52 -24.42 -24.19 -9.82
N ASN A 53 -24.82 -23.99 -8.56
CA ASN A 53 -24.84 -22.67 -7.92
C ASN A 53 -23.44 -22.07 -7.76
N ASP A 54 -22.43 -22.86 -7.37
CA ASP A 54 -21.05 -22.35 -7.23
C ASP A 54 -20.46 -21.97 -8.60
N GLU A 55 -20.73 -22.74 -9.66
CA GLU A 55 -20.32 -22.37 -11.02
C GLU A 55 -21.01 -21.09 -11.52
N GLU A 56 -22.29 -20.90 -11.21
CA GLU A 56 -23.03 -19.69 -11.55
C GLU A 56 -22.51 -18.47 -10.77
N ALA A 57 -22.23 -18.63 -9.47
CA ALA A 57 -21.61 -17.60 -8.65
C ALA A 57 -20.21 -17.22 -9.19
N ASN A 58 -19.41 -18.22 -9.59
CA ASN A 58 -18.08 -18.01 -10.17
C ASN A 58 -18.16 -17.34 -11.55
N ARG A 59 -19.13 -17.70 -12.40
CA ARG A 59 -19.40 -17.00 -13.67
C ARG A 59 -19.78 -15.54 -13.45
N THR A 60 -20.62 -15.27 -12.46
CA THR A 60 -21.11 -13.92 -12.17
C THR A 60 -19.99 -13.04 -11.62
N LYS A 61 -19.20 -13.54 -10.65
CA LYS A 61 -17.98 -12.87 -10.19
C LYS A 61 -17.06 -12.55 -11.36
N LYS A 62 -16.77 -13.52 -12.23
CA LYS A 62 -15.88 -13.33 -13.37
C LYS A 62 -16.37 -12.24 -14.31
N LYS A 63 -17.68 -12.18 -14.63
CA LYS A 63 -18.27 -11.15 -15.49
C LYS A 63 -18.16 -9.74 -14.88
N VAL A 64 -18.51 -9.59 -13.59
CA VAL A 64 -18.47 -8.29 -12.90
C VAL A 64 -17.05 -7.72 -12.82
N PHE A 65 -16.03 -8.56 -12.59
CA PHE A 65 -14.63 -8.11 -12.61
C PHE A 65 -14.09 -7.88 -14.02
N GLN A 66 -14.70 -8.48 -15.05
CA GLN A 66 -14.25 -8.42 -16.44
C GLN A 66 -14.92 -7.28 -17.23
N GLU A 67 -16.07 -6.77 -16.79
CA GLU A 67 -16.80 -5.64 -17.41
C GLU A 67 -16.22 -4.25 -17.09
N CYS A 68 -15.13 -4.17 -16.32
CA CYS A 68 -14.31 -2.95 -16.26
C CYS A 68 -13.37 -2.90 -17.47
N ASP A 69 -13.96 -2.59 -18.64
CA ASP A 69 -13.36 -2.32 -19.95
C ASP A 69 -11.82 -2.18 -19.94
N LYS A 70 -11.12 -3.31 -20.16
CA LYS A 70 -9.65 -3.41 -20.09
C LYS A 70 -8.96 -2.35 -20.94
N ASP A 71 -9.49 -2.08 -22.13
CA ASP A 71 -8.92 -1.12 -23.07
C ASP A 71 -8.99 0.32 -22.52
N LYS A 72 -10.05 0.66 -21.77
CA LYS A 72 -10.17 1.97 -21.10
C LYS A 72 -9.25 2.08 -19.89
N GLN A 73 -9.04 1.00 -19.14
CA GLN A 73 -8.09 1.00 -18.03
C GLN A 73 -6.66 1.16 -18.54
N GLU A 74 -6.27 0.42 -19.57
CA GLU A 74 -4.93 0.51 -20.18
C GLU A 74 -4.63 1.91 -20.68
N ARG A 75 -5.58 2.58 -21.36
CA ARG A 75 -5.40 3.98 -21.79
C ARG A 75 -5.20 4.95 -20.63
N ARG A 76 -5.93 4.79 -19.51
CA ARG A 76 -5.76 5.64 -18.33
C ARG A 76 -4.42 5.40 -17.65
N VAL A 77 -4.02 4.14 -17.49
CA VAL A 77 -2.72 3.78 -16.94
C VAL A 77 -1.59 4.35 -17.79
N LEU A 78 -1.67 4.23 -19.11
CA LEU A 78 -0.69 4.81 -20.03
C LEU A 78 -0.61 6.34 -19.90
N LEU A 79 -1.74 7.03 -19.78
CA LEU A 79 -1.76 8.48 -19.54
C LEU A 79 -1.10 8.86 -18.20
N TYR A 80 -1.39 8.13 -17.13
CA TYR A 80 -0.75 8.38 -15.83
C TYR A 80 0.76 8.11 -15.89
N VAL A 81 1.19 7.02 -16.52
CA VAL A 81 2.62 6.71 -16.69
C VAL A 81 3.33 7.82 -17.48
N LEU A 82 2.73 8.32 -18.56
CA LEU A 82 3.27 9.45 -19.33
C LEU A 82 3.36 10.74 -18.50
N LEU A 83 2.34 11.04 -17.68
CA LEU A 83 2.37 12.19 -16.76
C LEU A 83 3.47 12.04 -15.70
N PHE A 84 3.59 10.87 -15.08
CA PHE A 84 4.65 10.58 -14.10
C PHE A 84 6.04 10.69 -14.73
N MET A 85 6.21 10.22 -15.97
CA MET A 85 7.45 10.37 -16.72
C MET A 85 7.77 11.85 -16.96
N GLY A 86 6.78 12.66 -17.37
CA GLY A 86 6.92 14.10 -17.53
C GLY A 86 7.31 14.81 -16.22
N PHE A 87 6.65 14.46 -15.11
CA PHE A 87 7.01 14.97 -13.78
C PHE A 87 8.43 14.57 -13.36
N GLY A 88 8.86 13.36 -13.67
CA GLY A 88 10.23 12.90 -13.40
C GLY A 88 11.27 13.74 -14.15
N ILE A 89 11.05 14.01 -15.43
CA ILE A 89 11.94 14.85 -16.24
C ILE A 89 11.96 16.29 -15.72
N LEU A 90 10.79 16.85 -15.39
CA LEU A 90 10.68 18.19 -14.82
C LEU A 90 11.40 18.28 -13.46
N TYR A 91 11.22 17.29 -12.60
CA TYR A 91 11.87 17.25 -11.29
C TYR A 91 13.38 17.10 -11.42
N PHE A 92 13.86 16.22 -12.29
CA PHE A 92 15.28 16.04 -12.55
C PHE A 92 15.93 17.32 -13.06
N THR A 93 15.30 17.98 -14.05
CA THR A 93 15.80 19.25 -14.59
C THR A 93 15.76 20.35 -13.54
N ALA A 94 14.70 20.47 -12.75
CA ALA A 94 14.60 21.45 -11.67
C ALA A 94 15.70 21.25 -10.61
N MET A 95 15.91 20.02 -10.15
CA MET A 95 16.98 19.70 -9.17
C MET A 95 18.36 19.98 -9.75
N PHE A 96 18.60 19.57 -11.01
CA PHE A 96 19.87 19.83 -11.68
C PHE A 96 20.15 21.34 -11.81
N LEU A 97 19.17 22.12 -12.28
CA LEU A 97 19.27 23.57 -12.37
C LEU A 97 19.51 24.18 -10.99
N GLN A 98 18.72 23.80 -9.99
CA GLN A 98 18.85 24.29 -8.61
C GLN A 98 20.27 24.08 -8.08
N SER A 99 20.80 22.85 -8.16
CA SER A 99 22.15 22.54 -7.73
C SER A 99 23.21 23.31 -8.52
N PHE A 100 23.02 23.46 -9.84
CA PHE A 100 23.94 24.21 -10.69
C PHE A 100 23.98 25.71 -10.32
N PHE A 101 22.81 26.35 -10.18
CA PHE A 101 22.73 27.77 -9.80
C PHE A 101 23.32 28.02 -8.41
N PHE A 102 23.09 27.13 -7.44
CA PHE A 102 23.69 27.27 -6.11
C PHE A 102 25.20 27.03 -6.10
N ALA A 103 25.69 26.05 -6.86
CA ALA A 103 27.12 25.84 -7.01
C ALA A 103 27.80 27.07 -7.63
N TYR A 104 27.23 27.60 -8.72
CA TYR A 104 27.75 28.78 -9.40
C TYR A 104 27.70 30.05 -8.52
N SER A 105 26.59 30.25 -7.81
CA SER A 105 26.42 31.36 -6.88
C SER A 105 27.41 31.26 -5.71
N GLY A 106 27.59 30.06 -5.15
CA GLY A 106 28.56 29.79 -4.09
C GLY A 106 30.00 30.09 -4.51
N GLU A 107 30.41 29.64 -5.69
CA GLU A 107 31.73 29.93 -6.23
C GLU A 107 31.95 31.44 -6.44
N THR A 108 30.95 32.12 -7.02
CA THR A 108 31.00 33.57 -7.26
C THR A 108 31.11 34.35 -5.95
N LEU A 109 30.34 33.96 -4.93
CA LEU A 109 30.38 34.57 -3.60
C LEU A 109 31.76 34.39 -2.96
N THR A 110 32.29 33.17 -2.97
CA THR A 110 33.61 32.85 -2.42
C THR A 110 34.72 33.61 -3.12
N ARG A 111 34.66 33.75 -4.45
CA ARG A 111 35.62 34.55 -5.22
C ARG A 111 35.60 36.02 -4.79
N ARG A 112 34.41 36.59 -4.58
CA ARG A 112 34.27 37.98 -4.09
C ARG A 112 34.80 38.15 -2.67
N ILE A 113 34.52 37.20 -1.78
CA ILE A 113 35.03 37.20 -0.40
C ILE A 113 36.56 37.16 -0.41
N ARG A 114 37.16 36.23 -1.17
CA ARG A 114 38.61 36.09 -1.29
C ARG A 114 39.26 37.39 -1.80
N ALA A 115 38.68 38.01 -2.82
CA ALA A 115 39.19 39.27 -3.37
C ALA A 115 39.09 40.44 -2.36
N LYS A 116 37.98 40.54 -1.62
CA LYS A 116 37.79 41.58 -0.60
C LYS A 116 38.76 41.42 0.56
N ILE A 117 38.89 40.22 1.12
CA ILE A 117 39.78 39.98 2.26
C ILE A 117 41.24 40.19 1.85
N PHE A 118 41.66 39.70 0.68
CA PHE A 118 43.02 39.95 0.20
C PHE A 118 43.32 41.45 0.07
N ARG A 119 42.38 42.24 -0.45
CA ARG A 119 42.51 43.70 -0.51
C ARG A 119 42.61 44.35 0.87
N THR A 120 41.92 43.82 1.88
CA THR A 120 42.03 44.30 3.26
C THR A 120 43.40 43.98 3.85
N ILE A 121 43.89 42.74 3.65
CA ILE A 121 45.23 42.33 4.12
C ILE A 121 46.32 43.22 3.53
N LEU A 122 46.25 43.58 2.25
CA LEU A 122 47.24 44.46 1.61
C LEU A 122 47.26 45.91 2.12
N ARG A 123 46.22 46.36 2.83
CA ARG A 123 46.14 47.72 3.40
C ARG A 123 46.55 47.79 4.87
N GLN A 124 46.91 46.65 5.45
CA GLN A 124 47.30 46.53 6.85
C GLN A 124 48.70 47.12 7.07
N GLU A 125 48.95 47.66 8.27
CA GLU A 125 50.23 48.24 8.66
C GLU A 125 51.35 47.18 8.81
N ILE A 126 52.61 47.57 8.60
CA ILE A 126 53.77 46.65 8.65
C ILE A 126 53.91 45.96 10.01
N ALA A 127 53.63 46.67 11.10
CA ALA A 127 53.69 46.12 12.46
C ALA A 127 52.73 44.94 12.68
N PHE A 128 51.65 44.83 11.88
CA PHE A 128 50.75 43.68 11.95
C PHE A 128 51.40 42.38 11.47
N PHE A 129 52.33 42.47 10.52
CA PHE A 129 53.02 41.32 9.93
C PHE A 129 54.24 40.86 10.73
N ASP A 130 54.67 41.64 11.74
CA ASP A 130 55.78 41.29 12.62
C ASP A 130 55.42 40.17 13.62
N ASP A 131 54.11 39.96 13.88
CA ASP A 131 53.66 38.83 14.68
C ASP A 131 53.82 37.50 13.89
N PRO A 132 54.54 36.49 14.41
CA PRO A 132 54.73 35.21 13.72
C PRO A 132 53.40 34.49 13.38
N ASN A 133 52.31 34.79 14.10
CA ASN A 133 50.98 34.27 13.78
C ASN A 133 50.32 34.93 12.57
N ASN A 134 50.78 36.13 12.20
CA ASN A 134 50.28 36.96 11.11
C ASN A 134 51.28 37.04 9.94
N SER A 135 52.14 36.03 9.80
CA SER A 135 52.94 35.87 8.59
C SER A 135 52.03 35.79 7.35
N THR A 136 52.45 36.42 6.26
CA THR A 136 51.70 36.48 4.99
C THR A 136 51.27 35.10 4.47
N GLY A 137 52.10 34.08 4.65
CA GLY A 137 51.76 32.69 4.29
C GLY A 137 50.69 32.06 5.19
N ALA A 138 50.72 32.33 6.49
CA ALA A 138 49.72 31.86 7.44
C ALA A 138 48.35 32.51 7.19
N LEU A 139 48.30 33.81 6.94
CA LEU A 139 47.08 34.53 6.55
C LEU A 139 46.51 34.05 5.23
N CYS A 140 47.35 33.82 4.21
CA CYS A 140 46.88 33.34 2.90
C CYS A 140 46.25 31.94 3.02
N THR A 141 46.85 31.06 3.84
CA THR A 141 46.33 29.72 4.13
C THR A 141 45.02 29.78 4.91
N ARG A 142 44.95 30.59 5.97
CA ARG A 142 43.70 30.80 6.73
C ARG A 142 42.59 31.34 5.84
N LEU A 143 42.89 32.33 5.01
CA LEU A 143 41.95 32.89 4.04
C LEU A 143 41.42 31.83 3.06
N ALA A 144 42.30 30.98 2.52
CA ALA A 144 41.89 29.90 1.62
C ALA A 144 40.95 28.91 2.32
N ASN A 145 41.26 28.54 3.56
CA ASN A 145 40.46 27.62 4.36
C ASN A 145 39.10 28.22 4.75
N GLU A 146 39.07 29.45 5.26
CA GLU A 146 37.83 30.15 5.64
C GLU A 146 36.93 30.39 4.43
N ALA A 147 37.50 30.80 3.30
CA ALA A 147 36.73 31.00 2.07
C ALA A 147 36.11 29.69 1.56
N SER A 148 36.85 28.57 1.65
CA SER A 148 36.34 27.26 1.24
C SER A 148 35.28 26.72 2.20
N ALA A 149 35.45 26.94 3.50
CA ALA A 149 34.45 26.59 4.51
C ALA A 149 33.15 27.36 4.32
N VAL A 150 33.22 28.67 4.02
CA VAL A 150 32.04 29.49 3.71
C VAL A 150 31.35 29.01 2.43
N GLN A 151 32.10 28.66 1.39
CA GLN A 151 31.51 28.12 0.15
C GLN A 151 30.67 26.86 0.40
N GLY A 152 31.26 25.90 1.11
CA GLY A 152 30.63 24.62 1.42
C GLY A 152 29.41 24.79 2.32
N ALA A 153 29.55 25.60 3.37
CA ALA A 153 28.45 25.90 4.27
C ALA A 153 27.30 26.60 3.53
N THR A 154 27.55 27.76 2.90
CA THR A 154 26.48 28.56 2.31
C THR A 154 25.81 27.86 1.11
N GLY A 155 26.57 27.18 0.25
CA GLY A 155 26.02 26.49 -0.92
C GLY A 155 25.05 25.36 -0.55
N VAL A 156 25.45 24.50 0.39
CA VAL A 156 24.64 23.34 0.83
C VAL A 156 23.43 23.80 1.65
N TYR A 157 23.60 24.75 2.58
CA TYR A 157 22.49 25.24 3.38
C TYR A 157 21.41 25.93 2.54
N MET A 158 21.80 26.72 1.53
CA MET A 158 20.82 27.34 0.64
C MET A 158 20.01 26.29 -0.12
N GLY A 159 20.65 25.25 -0.65
CA GLY A 159 19.94 24.15 -1.32
C GLY A 159 18.87 23.50 -0.42
N ILE A 160 19.24 23.17 0.82
CA ILE A 160 18.36 22.55 1.81
C ILE A 160 17.21 23.48 2.22
N MET A 161 17.49 24.77 2.44
CA MET A 161 16.47 25.76 2.79
C MET A 161 15.42 25.91 1.69
N PHE A 162 15.85 25.99 0.43
CA PHE A 162 14.93 26.05 -0.71
C PHE A 162 14.09 24.77 -0.83
N GLN A 163 14.70 23.60 -0.60
CA GLN A 163 13.96 22.34 -0.59
C GLN A 163 12.90 22.29 0.52
N ASN A 164 13.23 22.75 1.73
CA ASN A 164 12.28 22.80 2.84
C ASN A 164 11.14 23.79 2.60
N ILE A 165 11.42 24.96 2.00
CA ILE A 165 10.40 25.94 1.63
C ILE A 165 9.48 25.37 0.55
N ALA A 166 10.04 24.71 -0.47
CA ALA A 166 9.27 24.06 -1.52
C ALA A 166 8.39 22.93 -0.97
N ALA A 167 8.91 22.12 -0.04
CA ALA A 167 8.16 21.06 0.62
C ALA A 167 7.01 21.62 1.46
N LEU A 168 7.27 22.65 2.28
CA LEU A 168 6.23 23.35 3.05
C LEU A 168 5.17 23.97 2.14
N GLY A 169 5.58 24.65 1.07
CA GLY A 169 4.66 25.23 0.10
C GLY A 169 3.78 24.16 -0.55
N THR A 170 4.38 23.04 -0.97
CA THR A 170 3.65 21.91 -1.56
C THR A 170 2.65 21.31 -0.57
N ALA A 171 3.06 21.08 0.69
CA ALA A 171 2.19 20.56 1.73
C ALA A 171 1.01 21.50 2.03
N ILE A 172 1.24 22.80 2.07
CA ILE A 172 0.19 23.81 2.24
C ILE A 172 -0.79 23.79 1.07
N ILE A 173 -0.29 23.78 -0.17
CA ILE A 173 -1.13 23.73 -1.39
C ILE A 173 -1.99 22.47 -1.39
N ILE A 174 -1.38 21.30 -1.13
CA ILE A 174 -2.11 20.03 -1.03
C ILE A 174 -3.17 20.14 0.08
N GLY A 175 -2.81 20.62 1.26
CA GLY A 175 -3.72 20.82 2.38
C GLY A 175 -4.94 21.65 1.98
N PHE A 176 -4.74 22.83 1.38
CA PHE A 176 -5.83 23.68 0.90
C PHE A 176 -6.69 22.99 -0.16
N VAL A 177 -6.07 22.28 -1.12
CA VAL A 177 -6.78 21.55 -2.18
C VAL A 177 -7.66 20.43 -1.61
N PHE A 178 -7.19 19.73 -0.57
CA PHE A 178 -8.01 18.72 0.09
C PHE A 178 -9.08 19.32 1.01
N SER A 179 -8.81 20.44 1.68
CA SER A 179 -9.79 21.08 2.57
C SER A 179 -11.10 21.46 1.87
N TRP A 180 -11.05 22.00 0.64
CA TRP A 180 -12.27 22.35 -0.10
C TRP A 180 -13.02 21.11 -0.64
N GLN A 181 -12.34 19.99 -0.86
CA GLN A 181 -12.96 18.74 -1.28
C GLN A 181 -13.57 17.95 -0.12
N LEU A 182 -12.98 18.02 1.09
CA LEU A 182 -13.54 17.40 2.30
C LEU A 182 -14.88 18.02 2.73
N THR A 183 -15.14 19.27 2.36
CA THR A 183 -16.44 19.94 2.64
C THR A 183 -17.53 19.55 1.64
N ALA A 184 -17.19 18.95 0.49
CA ALA A 184 -18.16 18.54 -0.50
C ALA A 184 -18.61 17.07 -0.27
N PRO A 185 -19.92 16.77 -0.27
CA PRO A 185 -20.47 15.49 0.18
C PRO A 185 -20.13 14.25 -0.67
N ASP A 186 -19.48 14.40 -1.84
CA ASP A 186 -19.31 13.32 -2.84
C ASP A 186 -17.89 12.68 -2.89
N TYR A 187 -16.95 13.08 -2.04
CA TYR A 187 -15.51 12.75 -2.20
C TYR A 187 -14.93 11.62 -1.34
N GLY A 188 -15.76 10.87 -0.59
CA GLY A 188 -15.29 9.81 0.31
C GLY A 188 -14.54 8.62 -0.34
N LYS A 189 -14.50 8.54 -1.68
CA LYS A 189 -13.84 7.44 -2.41
C LYS A 189 -12.40 7.74 -2.87
N ALA A 190 -12.02 9.02 -2.97
CA ALA A 190 -10.71 9.42 -3.49
C ALA A 190 -9.64 9.50 -2.37
N THR A 191 -10.06 9.85 -1.15
CA THR A 191 -9.20 9.91 0.03
C THR A 191 -8.80 8.52 0.56
N ASP A 192 -9.73 7.55 0.53
CA ASP A 192 -9.48 6.15 0.94
C ASP A 192 -8.43 5.43 0.06
N ALA A 193 -8.35 5.79 -1.23
CA ALA A 193 -7.33 5.27 -2.14
C ALA A 193 -5.94 5.86 -1.86
N GLY A 194 -5.86 7.14 -1.51
CA GLY A 194 -4.59 7.80 -1.15
C GLY A 194 -4.00 7.27 0.15
N GLU A 195 -4.84 7.02 1.14
CA GLU A 195 -4.45 6.45 2.44
C GLU A 195 -3.86 5.03 2.29
N LYS A 196 -4.51 4.16 1.49
CA LYS A 196 -4.00 2.81 1.19
C LYS A 196 -2.67 2.80 0.43
N ILE A 197 -2.44 3.78 -0.45
CA ILE A 197 -1.18 3.88 -1.20
C ILE A 197 -0.04 4.34 -0.27
N MET A 198 -0.30 5.28 0.65
CA MET A 198 0.65 5.67 1.70
C MET A 198 0.95 4.51 2.66
N GLU A 199 -0.07 3.72 3.05
CA GLU A 199 0.09 2.55 3.92
C GLU A 199 0.92 1.44 3.27
N LEU A 200 0.72 1.21 1.96
CA LEU A 200 1.52 0.26 1.18
C LEU A 200 2.97 0.74 1.00
N PHE A 201 3.20 2.04 0.80
CA PHE A 201 4.55 2.61 0.72
C PHE A 201 5.28 2.52 2.07
N ALA A 202 4.58 2.79 3.18
CA ALA A 202 5.10 2.67 4.54
C ALA A 202 5.44 1.20 4.91
N ARG A 203 4.60 0.23 4.50
CA ARG A 203 4.91 -1.20 4.66
C ARG A 203 6.11 -1.66 3.84
N ASN A 204 6.28 -1.15 2.62
CA ASN A 204 7.40 -1.55 1.77
C ASN A 204 8.75 -0.96 2.24
N SER A 205 8.73 0.20 2.91
CA SER A 205 9.92 0.78 3.58
C SER A 205 10.32 0.07 4.88
N LEU A 206 9.49 -0.81 5.43
CA LEU A 206 9.80 -1.59 6.65
C LEU A 206 10.62 -2.86 6.38
N ILE A 207 10.92 -3.21 5.12
CA ILE A 207 11.67 -4.43 4.79
C ILE A 207 13.19 -4.26 4.95
N ASP A 208 13.71 -3.04 5.16
CA ASP A 208 15.16 -2.81 5.18
C ASP A 208 15.80 -2.59 6.56
N ASN A 209 15.10 -2.81 7.68
CA ASN A 209 15.75 -2.78 8.99
C ASN A 209 15.18 -3.83 9.94
N GLY A 210 15.82 -5.01 9.94
CA GLY A 210 15.76 -5.92 11.07
C GLY A 210 16.44 -5.28 12.27
N SER A 211 15.67 -4.62 13.14
CA SER A 211 16.09 -4.29 14.50
C SER A 211 14.84 -4.23 15.37
N SER A 212 14.58 -5.36 16.03
CA SER A 212 13.64 -5.49 17.13
C SER A 212 13.97 -4.45 18.22
N ASP A 213 12.94 -3.93 18.90
CA ASP A 213 12.94 -2.96 20.01
C ASP A 213 12.79 -1.47 19.64
N GLY A 214 11.59 -1.08 19.21
CA GLY A 214 11.13 0.32 19.31
C GLY A 214 9.66 0.60 18.99
N ASP A 215 8.83 -0.44 18.84
CA ASP A 215 7.70 -0.43 17.92
C ASP A 215 6.38 0.11 18.53
N GLU A 216 6.29 0.26 19.86
CA GLU A 216 5.02 0.61 20.52
C GLU A 216 4.82 2.13 20.71
N VAL A 217 5.87 2.95 20.55
CA VAL A 217 5.81 4.38 20.90
C VAL A 217 5.32 5.27 19.75
N TRP A 218 5.57 4.88 18.50
CA TRP A 218 5.26 5.73 17.34
C TRP A 218 3.83 5.57 16.81
N THR A 219 3.27 4.36 16.84
CA THR A 219 1.89 4.08 16.41
C THR A 219 0.86 4.73 17.34
N THR A 220 1.12 4.72 18.65
CA THR A 220 0.27 5.35 19.67
C THR A 220 0.20 6.88 19.54
N ARG A 221 1.25 7.53 19.00
CA ARG A 221 1.28 8.99 18.82
C ARG A 221 0.52 9.50 17.60
N ILE A 222 0.43 8.70 16.52
CA ILE A 222 -0.35 9.06 15.33
C ILE A 222 -1.86 8.88 15.61
N GLN A 223 -2.23 7.80 16.30
CA GLN A 223 -3.63 7.53 16.63
C GLN A 223 -4.20 8.55 17.63
N SER A 224 -3.38 9.07 18.53
CA SER A 224 -3.81 10.10 19.49
C SER A 224 -3.99 11.50 18.90
N CYS A 225 -3.41 11.81 17.72
CA CYS A 225 -3.68 13.07 17.02
C CYS A 225 -4.99 13.05 16.24
N SER A 226 -5.38 11.89 15.69
CA SER A 226 -6.64 11.76 14.93
C SER A 226 -7.89 11.90 15.81
N PHE A 227 -7.82 11.53 17.10
CA PHE A 227 -8.97 11.63 18.01
C PHE A 227 -9.15 13.03 18.63
N ARG A 228 -8.12 13.89 18.65
CA ARG A 228 -8.19 15.24 19.24
C ARG A 228 -8.65 16.33 18.27
N LEU A 229 -8.86 15.99 16.99
CA LEU A 229 -9.38 16.92 15.97
C LEU A 229 -10.85 16.63 15.61
N SER A 230 -11.49 15.64 16.23
CA SER A 230 -12.88 15.24 15.97
C SER A 230 -13.84 15.51 17.14
N ASN A 231 -13.44 16.34 18.12
CA ASN A 231 -14.30 16.80 19.21
C ASN A 231 -14.01 18.27 19.53
#